data_AF-A0AAW2KNF0-F1
#
_entry.id   AF-A0AAW2KNF0-F1
#
_cell.length_a   1.000
_cell.length_b   1.000
_cell.length_c   1.000
_cell.angle_alpha   90.00
_cell.angle_beta   90.00
_cell.angle_gamma   90.00
#
_symmetry.space_group_name_H-M   'P 1'
#
loop_
_entity.id
_entity.type
_entity.pdbx_description
1 polymer ?
#
loop_
_entity_poly.entity_id
_entity_poly.type
_entity_poly.pdbx_seq_one_letter_code
_entity_poly.pdbx_strand_id
1 'polypeptide(L)'
;MASYLWRKYADYLHTKWEKTLLWDMIEPYRRPKSFTPLVTIYICAFYTGVIGAAITEQLYKEKYWEDHPGEDVPLMKPKFYGGPWRVMRGDVPPFIKES
;
A
#
# COMPACT_ATOMS: atom_id res chain seq x y z
N MET A 1 10.43 44.25 -44.38
CA MET A 1 11.36 43.47 -43.52
C MET A 1 10.73 43.06 -42.18
N ALA A 2 10.14 43.98 -41.40
CA ALA A 2 9.52 43.66 -40.10
C ALA A 2 8.44 42.56 -40.14
N SER A 3 7.63 42.52 -41.21
CA SER A 3 6.59 41.48 -41.40
C SER A 3 7.15 40.07 -41.60
N TYR A 4 8.32 39.92 -42.23
CA TYR A 4 8.92 38.60 -42.48
C TYR A 4 9.48 37.98 -41.19
N LEU A 5 10.18 38.78 -40.39
CA LEU A 5 10.66 38.37 -39.07
C LEU A 5 9.49 38.01 -38.14
N TRP A 6 8.42 38.80 -38.16
CA TRP A 6 7.23 38.54 -37.34
C TRP A 6 6.51 37.25 -37.76
N ARG A 7 6.38 37.00 -39.08
CA ARG A 7 5.84 35.73 -39.59
C ARG A 7 6.70 34.54 -39.18
N LYS A 8 8.03 34.62 -39.33
CA LYS A 8 8.93 33.55 -38.91
C LYS A 8 8.88 33.27 -37.40
N TYR A 9 8.73 34.32 -36.60
CA TYR A 9 8.57 34.18 -35.15
C TYR A 9 7.22 33.54 -34.79
N ALA A 10 6.14 33.96 -35.43
CA ALA A 10 4.82 33.34 -35.25
C ALA A 10 4.80 31.86 -35.65
N ASP A 11 5.40 31.50 -36.79
CA ASP A 11 5.54 30.11 -37.25
C ASP A 11 6.37 29.27 -36.28
N TYR A 12 7.45 29.85 -35.73
CA TYR A 12 8.27 29.19 -34.73
C TYR A 12 7.52 28.94 -33.42
N LEU A 13 6.76 29.92 -32.93
CA LEU A 13 5.93 29.76 -31.75
C LEU A 13 4.83 28.71 -31.98
N HIS A 14 4.19 28.73 -33.14
CA HIS A 14 3.14 27.78 -33.50
C HIS A 14 3.66 26.34 -33.53
N THR A 15 4.76 26.11 -34.25
CA THR A 15 5.38 24.77 -34.33
C THR A 15 5.94 24.30 -33.00
N LYS A 16 6.40 25.22 -32.13
CA LYS A 16 6.80 24.88 -30.76
C LYS A 16 5.59 24.45 -29.91
N TRP A 17 4.47 25.14 -30.05
CA TRP A 17 3.23 24.84 -29.33
C TRP A 17 2.58 23.52 -29.78
N GLU A 18 2.55 23.26 -31.09
CA GLU A 18 2.10 21.97 -31.64
C GLU A 18 2.95 20.80 -31.13
N LYS A 19 4.28 20.98 -31.04
CA LYS A 19 5.16 19.95 -30.49
C LYS A 19 4.85 19.68 -29.02
N THR A 20 4.63 20.70 -28.20
CA THR A 20 4.23 20.49 -26.79
C THR A 20 2.88 19.79 -26.68
N LEU A 21 1.90 20.18 -27.51
CA LEU A 21 0.58 19.55 -27.51
C LEU A 21 0.65 18.06 -27.91
N LEU A 22 1.49 17.72 -28.89
CA LEU A 22 1.74 16.32 -29.25
C LEU A 22 2.39 15.53 -28.10
N TRP A 23 3.31 16.14 -27.35
CA TRP A 23 3.91 15.50 -26.18
C TRP A 23 2.89 15.27 -25.07
N ASP A 24 2.02 16.25 -24.81
CA ASP A 24 0.95 16.16 -23.81
C ASP A 24 -0.08 15.09 -24.20
N MET A 25 -0.38 14.94 -25.49
CA MET A 25 -1.27 13.89 -26.00
C MET A 25 -0.68 12.47 -25.88
N ILE A 26 0.66 12.33 -25.93
CA ILE A 26 1.36 11.04 -25.81
C ILE A 26 1.64 10.68 -24.34
N GLU A 27 1.61 11.66 -23.43
CA GLU A 27 1.89 11.47 -22.00
C GLU A 27 1.06 10.35 -21.33
N PRO A 28 -0.26 10.20 -21.60
CA PRO A 28 -1.07 9.09 -21.05
C PRO A 28 -0.64 7.70 -21.53
N TYR A 29 -0.03 7.61 -22.71
CA TYR A 29 0.44 6.34 -23.30
C TYR A 29 1.89 6.03 -22.90
N ARG A 30 2.55 6.94 -22.18
CA ARG A 30 3.91 6.75 -21.71
C ARG A 30 3.89 5.79 -20.52
N ARG A 31 4.69 4.72 -20.61
CA ARG A 31 4.90 3.79 -19.49
C ARG A 31 5.27 4.58 -18.22
N PRO A 32 4.65 4.31 -17.05
CA PRO A 32 5.02 4.97 -15.80
C PRO A 32 6.52 4.77 -15.56
N LYS A 33 7.23 5.89 -15.33
CA LYS A 33 8.71 5.91 -15.32
C LYS A 33 9.32 5.05 -14.22
N SER A 34 8.59 4.74 -13.15
CA SER A 34 9.10 3.86 -12.11
C SER A 34 7.99 3.09 -11.38
N PHE A 35 8.24 1.79 -11.21
CA PHE A 35 7.46 0.90 -10.34
C PHE A 35 7.89 1.02 -8.87
N THR A 36 8.99 1.74 -8.61
CA THR A 36 9.57 1.94 -7.28
C THR A 36 8.62 2.59 -6.26
N PRO A 37 7.83 3.65 -6.55
CA PRO A 37 6.95 4.23 -5.55
C PRO A 37 5.88 3.25 -5.07
N LEU A 38 5.36 2.40 -5.96
CA LEU A 38 4.40 1.35 -5.60
C LEU A 38 5.04 0.33 -4.65
N VAL A 39 6.22 -0.19 -5.01
CA VAL A 39 6.96 -1.16 -4.18
C VAL A 39 7.24 -0.58 -2.79
N THR A 40 7.69 0.67 -2.71
CA THR A 40 7.97 1.33 -1.43
C THR A 40 6.71 1.42 -0.57
N ILE A 41 5.57 1.83 -1.14
CA ILE A 41 4.30 1.91 -0.40
C ILE A 41 3.87 0.53 0.11
N TYR A 42 3.99 -0.52 -0.71
CA TYR A 42 3.65 -1.88 -0.29
C TYR A 42 4.55 -2.36 0.85
N ILE A 43 5.85 -2.12 0.78
CA ILE A 43 6.80 -2.48 1.84
C ILE A 43 6.43 -1.74 3.13
N CYS A 44 6.22 -0.43 3.07
CA CYS A 44 5.84 0.37 4.23
C CYS A 44 4.52 -0.14 4.84
N ALA A 45 3.49 -0.36 4.03
CA ALA A 45 2.19 -0.85 4.49
C ALA A 45 2.27 -2.25 5.12
N PHE A 46 3.11 -3.13 4.57
CA PHE A 46 3.31 -4.45 5.14
C PHE A 46 3.96 -4.38 6.53
N TYR A 47 5.07 -3.65 6.67
CA TYR A 47 5.78 -3.57 7.93
C TYR A 47 5.00 -2.81 9.01
N THR A 48 4.25 -1.76 8.64
CA THR A 48 3.37 -1.08 9.61
C THR A 48 2.28 -2.02 10.12
N GLY A 49 1.71 -2.87 9.26
CA GLY A 49 0.74 -3.89 9.65
C GLY A 49 1.34 -4.94 10.61
N VAL A 50 2.53 -5.45 10.31
CA VAL A 50 3.24 -6.43 11.17
C VAL A 50 3.56 -5.85 12.53
N ILE A 51 4.10 -4.62 12.58
CA ILE A 51 4.43 -3.94 13.83
C ILE A 51 3.17 -3.67 14.65
N GLY A 52 2.10 -3.17 14.01
CA GLY A 52 0.82 -2.94 14.68
C GLY A 52 0.24 -4.22 15.30
N ALA A 53 0.25 -5.32 14.53
CA ALA A 53 -0.21 -6.62 15.01
C ALA A 53 0.63 -7.12 16.22
N ALA A 54 1.96 -6.98 16.14
CA ALA A 54 2.85 -7.38 17.24
C ALA A 54 2.58 -6.58 18.51
N ILE A 55 2.41 -5.26 18.42
CA ILE A 55 2.08 -4.41 19.57
C ILE A 55 0.74 -4.84 20.18
N THR A 56 -0.28 -5.09 19.35
CA THR A 56 -1.59 -5.51 19.88
C THR A 56 -1.55 -6.87 20.55
N GLU A 57 -0.73 -7.80 20.06
CA GLU A 57 -0.52 -9.11 20.68
C GLU A 57 0.17 -8.97 22.04
N GLN A 58 1.19 -8.11 22.16
CA GLN A 58 1.89 -7.92 23.43
C GLN A 58 0.99 -7.25 24.48
N LEU A 59 0.25 -6.20 24.10
CA LEU A 59 -0.72 -5.56 25.01
C LEU A 59 -1.82 -6.53 25.46
N TYR A 60 -2.26 -7.43 24.57
CA TYR A 60 -3.21 -8.48 24.93
C TYR A 60 -2.62 -9.44 25.99
N LYS A 61 -1.34 -9.80 25.84
CA LYS A 61 -0.63 -10.68 26.78
C LYS A 61 -0.40 -10.04 28.15
N GLU A 62 0.04 -8.79 28.17
CA GLU A 62 0.21 -8.03 29.40
C GLU A 62 -1.10 -7.98 30.19
N LYS A 63 -2.19 -7.60 29.52
CA LYS A 63 -3.51 -7.57 30.14
C LYS A 63 -3.98 -8.94 30.64
N TYR A 64 -3.75 -10.01 29.87
CA TYR A 64 -4.16 -11.35 30.30
C TYR A 64 -3.42 -11.79 31.57
N TRP A 65 -2.12 -11.49 31.67
CA TRP A 65 -1.31 -11.82 32.84
C TRP A 65 -1.67 -11.04 34.10
N GLU A 66 -2.17 -9.80 33.96
CA GLU A 66 -2.73 -9.06 35.09
C GLU A 66 -3.90 -9.81 35.75
N ASP A 67 -4.75 -10.43 34.93
CA ASP A 67 -5.92 -11.17 35.39
C ASP A 67 -5.60 -12.64 35.77
N HIS A 68 -4.59 -13.25 35.12
CA HIS A 68 -4.23 -14.68 35.26
C HIS A 68 -2.72 -14.88 35.46
N PRO A 69 -2.20 -14.67 36.69
CA PRO A 69 -0.78 -14.77 36.95
C PRO A 69 -0.26 -16.21 36.80
N GLY A 70 0.75 -16.40 35.97
CA GLY A 70 1.44 -17.69 35.79
C GLY A 70 0.78 -18.64 34.78
N GLU A 71 -0.30 -18.23 34.12
CA GLU A 71 -0.89 -18.97 33.01
C GLU A 71 -0.20 -18.66 31.67
N ASP A 72 -0.18 -19.65 30.79
CA ASP A 72 0.25 -19.47 29.41
C ASP A 72 -0.80 -18.68 28.63
N VAL A 73 -0.42 -17.50 28.12
CA VAL A 73 -1.36 -16.65 27.41
C VAL A 73 -1.73 -17.28 26.05
N PRO A 74 -3.04 -17.43 25.74
CA PRO A 74 -3.47 -17.83 24.42
C PRO A 74 -3.04 -16.81 23.34
N LEU A 75 -2.89 -17.25 22.10
CA LEU A 75 -2.68 -16.32 20.97
C LEU A 75 -3.94 -15.46 20.75
N MET A 76 -3.77 -14.15 20.55
CA MET A 76 -4.90 -13.26 20.27
C MET A 76 -5.63 -13.70 19.00
N LYS A 77 -6.96 -13.62 19.01
CA LYS A 77 -7.76 -13.81 17.80
C LYS A 77 -7.54 -12.64 16.83
N PRO A 78 -7.33 -12.88 15.54
CA PRO A 78 -7.09 -11.82 14.57
C PRO A 78 -8.36 -10.99 14.42
N LYS A 79 -8.23 -9.68 14.56
CA LYS A 79 -9.37 -8.76 14.42
C LYS A 79 -9.83 -8.59 12.98
N PHE A 80 -8.90 -8.73 12.04
CA PHE A 80 -9.12 -8.46 10.61
C PHE A 80 -9.33 -9.72 9.75
N TYR A 81 -9.40 -10.90 10.38
CA TYR A 81 -9.60 -12.17 9.68
C TYR A 81 -10.86 -12.85 10.19
N GLY A 82 -11.89 -12.91 9.35
CA GLY A 82 -13.17 -13.57 9.67
C GLY A 82 -13.20 -15.07 9.38
N GLY A 83 -12.11 -15.62 8.85
CA GLY A 83 -12.01 -17.05 8.56
C GLY A 83 -11.63 -17.88 9.78
N PRO A 84 -11.48 -19.20 9.60
CA PRO A 84 -11.09 -20.11 10.68
C PRO A 84 -9.67 -19.84 11.19
N TRP A 85 -9.52 -19.49 12.47
CA TRP A 85 -8.25 -19.16 13.11
C TRP A 85 -7.66 -20.35 13.89
N ARG A 86 -6.32 -20.43 13.94
CA ARG A 86 -5.52 -21.56 14.50
C ARG A 86 -5.80 -22.90 13.82
N VAL A 87 -5.60 -22.98 12.51
CA VAL A 87 -5.65 -24.25 11.78
C VAL A 87 -4.46 -25.12 12.20
N MET A 88 -4.74 -26.25 12.87
CA MET A 88 -3.76 -27.22 13.31
C MET A 88 -3.91 -28.47 12.46
N ARG A 89 -2.86 -28.86 11.71
CA ARG A 89 -2.87 -30.04 10.82
C ARG A 89 -4.03 -30.05 9.79
N GLY A 90 -4.46 -28.88 9.34
CA GLY A 90 -5.51 -28.73 8.32
C GLY A 90 -6.92 -28.53 8.87
N ASP A 91 -7.14 -28.69 10.17
CA ASP A 91 -8.45 -28.49 10.81
C ASP A 91 -8.44 -27.41 11.89
N VAL A 92 -9.61 -26.80 12.12
CA VAL A 92 -9.83 -25.92 13.27
C VAL A 92 -10.00 -26.80 14.51
N PRO A 93 -9.19 -26.60 15.56
CA PRO A 93 -9.31 -27.34 16.81
C PRO A 93 -10.75 -27.26 17.36
N PRO A 94 -11.30 -28.37 17.86
CA PRO A 94 -12.71 -28.43 18.28
C PRO A 94 -13.06 -27.42 19.37
N PHE A 95 -12.12 -27.14 20.30
CA PHE A 95 -12.30 -26.14 21.36
C PHE A 95 -12.46 -24.68 20.86
N ILE A 96 -12.22 -24.41 19.57
CA ILE A 96 -12.41 -23.08 18.94
C ILE A 96 -13.75 -22.99 18.20
N LYS A 97 -14.36 -24.13 17.84
CA LYS A 97 -15.65 -24.15 17.11
C LYS A 97 -16.85 -23.82 18.01
N GLU A 98 -16.70 -23.97 19.32
CA GLU A 98 -17.77 -23.87 20.31
C GLU A 98 -17.85 -22.50 21.01
N SER A 99 -16.91 -21.58 20.74
CA SER A 99 -16.84 -20.21 21.31
C SER A 99 -17.38 -19.14 20.36
#